data_AF-A0A3C1SMA1-F1
#
_entry.id   AF-A0A3C1SMA1-F1
#
_cell.length_a   1.000
_cell.length_b   1.000
_cell.length_c   1.000
_cell.angle_alpha   90.00
_cell.angle_beta   90.00
_cell.angle_gamma   90.00
#
_symmetry.space_group_name_H-M   'P 1'
#
loop_
_entity.id
_entity.type
_entity.pdbx_description
1 polymer ?
#
loop_
_entity_poly.entity_id
_entity_poly.type
_entity_poly.pdbx_seq_one_letter_code
_entity_poly.pdbx_strand_id
1 'polypeptide(L)'
;VHSLSGGESFLVSLALALGLASLSSNRVRVESLFIDEGFGSLDADTLRVAMDALDNLQAQGRKVGVISHVQEMTERIGIQVQVRRQAGGQSRVEVKND
;
A
#
# COMPACT_ATOMS: atom_id res chain seq x y z
N VAL A 1 12.91 14.80 -16.34
CA VAL A 1 12.20 13.75 -15.56
C VAL A 1 11.05 13.25 -16.42
N HIS A 2 11.34 12.44 -17.45
CA HIS A 2 10.34 11.97 -18.43
C HIS A 2 10.64 10.55 -18.96
N SER A 3 11.39 9.73 -18.20
CA SER A 3 11.84 8.39 -18.64
C SER A 3 11.40 7.25 -17.74
N LEU A 4 10.51 7.50 -16.76
CA LEU A 4 10.03 6.46 -15.84
C LEU A 4 8.67 5.96 -16.31
N SER A 5 8.49 4.65 -16.31
CA SER A 5 7.19 3.99 -16.46
C SER A 5 6.26 4.29 -15.29
N GLY A 6 4.99 3.91 -15.42
CA GLY A 6 4.01 4.02 -14.33
C GLY A 6 4.46 3.29 -13.06
N GLY A 7 4.97 2.05 -13.21
CA GLY A 7 5.47 1.25 -12.10
C GLY A 7 6.72 1.83 -11.44
N GLU A 8 7.69 2.30 -12.22
CA GLU A 8 8.89 2.91 -11.66
C GLU A 8 8.60 4.22 -10.93
N SER A 9 7.68 5.04 -11.46
CA SER A 9 7.24 6.28 -10.80
C SER A 9 6.55 5.98 -9.46
N PHE A 10 5.77 4.90 -9.41
CA PHE A 10 5.16 4.43 -8.17
C PHE A 10 6.21 3.96 -7.16
N LEU A 11 7.20 3.16 -7.56
CA LEU A 11 8.27 2.72 -6.67
C LEU A 11 9.10 3.89 -6.12
N VAL A 12 9.40 4.88 -6.94
CA VAL A 12 10.13 6.09 -6.49
C VAL A 12 9.30 6.85 -5.45
N SER A 13 8.00 7.00 -5.70
CA SER A 13 7.06 7.64 -4.76
C SER A 13 6.94 6.87 -3.46
N LEU A 14 6.86 5.54 -3.55
CA LEU A 14 6.85 4.64 -2.39
C LEU A 14 8.14 4.78 -1.60
N ALA A 15 9.31 4.60 -2.23
CA ALA A 15 10.61 4.72 -1.57
C ALA A 15 10.79 6.08 -0.88
N LEU A 16 10.32 7.17 -1.50
CA LEU A 16 10.31 8.50 -0.89
C LEU A 16 9.40 8.56 0.34
N ALA A 17 8.17 8.03 0.26
CA ALA A 17 7.25 7.98 1.39
C ALA A 17 7.80 7.16 2.55
N LEU A 18 8.39 5.99 2.27
CA LEU A 18 9.06 5.14 3.27
C LEU A 18 10.25 5.87 3.92
N GLY A 19 11.06 6.55 3.10
CA GLY A 19 12.21 7.34 3.57
C GLY A 19 11.78 8.50 4.48
N LEU A 20 10.75 9.25 4.10
CA LEU A 20 10.18 10.32 4.92
C LEU A 20 9.59 9.79 6.23
N ALA A 21 8.87 8.66 6.17
CA ALA A 21 8.35 8.01 7.37
C ALA A 21 9.49 7.63 8.32
N SER A 22 10.57 7.03 7.80
CA SER A 22 11.76 6.65 8.57
C SER A 22 12.47 7.84 9.23
N LEU A 23 12.63 8.96 8.51
CA LEU A 23 13.30 10.17 9.00
C LEU A 23 12.48 10.97 10.03
N SER A 24 11.19 10.67 10.18
CA SER A 24 10.30 11.32 11.14
C SER A 24 10.66 10.93 12.60
N SER A 25 11.70 11.57 13.14
CA SER A 25 12.14 11.40 14.53
C SER A 25 11.83 12.63 15.40
N ASN A 26 11.43 12.34 16.64
CA ASN A 26 11.20 13.18 17.82
C ASN A 26 10.29 14.43 17.77
N ARG A 27 9.90 14.99 16.62
CA ARG A 27 8.93 16.12 16.57
C ARG A 27 7.64 15.84 15.81
N VAL A 28 7.69 14.95 14.83
CA VAL A 28 6.52 14.50 14.07
C VAL A 28 6.66 12.98 13.95
N ARG A 29 5.79 12.21 14.61
CA ARG A 29 5.74 10.75 14.41
C ARG A 29 4.73 10.47 13.30
N VAL A 30 5.20 9.95 12.17
CA VAL A 30 4.30 9.37 11.17
C VAL A 30 3.89 7.98 11.67
N GLU A 31 2.74 7.92 12.36
CA GLU A 31 2.21 6.69 12.94
C GLU A 31 1.42 5.85 11.93
N SER A 32 0.92 6.48 10.86
CA SER A 32 0.09 5.84 9.85
C SER A 32 0.50 6.30 8.44
N LEU A 33 0.60 5.34 7.52
CA LEU A 33 0.87 5.55 6.10
C LEU A 33 -0.27 4.94 5.29
N PHE A 34 -0.87 5.72 4.41
CA PHE A 34 -1.86 5.23 3.44
C PHE A 34 -1.28 5.33 2.04
N ILE A 35 -1.29 4.21 1.32
CA ILE A 35 -0.83 4.13 -0.06
C ILE A 35 -2.02 3.79 -0.94
N ASP A 36 -2.25 4.63 -1.94
CA ASP A 36 -3.30 4.42 -2.93
C ASP A 36 -2.71 3.78 -4.20
N GLU A 37 -3.59 3.49 -5.16
CA GLU A 37 -3.35 2.80 -6.43
C GLU A 37 -1.96 2.99 -7.06
N GLY A 38 -1.47 1.93 -7.71
CA GLY A 38 -0.19 1.95 -8.44
C GLY A 38 0.49 0.58 -8.51
N PHE A 39 0.14 -0.32 -7.59
CA PHE A 39 0.64 -1.70 -7.55
C PHE A 39 0.29 -2.53 -8.79
N GLY A 40 -0.85 -2.28 -9.44
CA GLY A 40 -1.25 -3.00 -10.66
C GLY A 40 -0.38 -2.72 -11.88
N SER A 41 0.49 -1.72 -11.81
CA SER A 41 1.47 -1.41 -12.86
C SER A 41 2.83 -2.08 -12.67
N LEU A 42 3.00 -2.83 -11.57
CA LEU A 42 4.23 -3.54 -11.23
C LEU A 42 4.16 -4.97 -11.77
N ASP A 43 5.30 -5.48 -12.25
CA ASP A 43 5.46 -6.91 -12.44
C ASP A 43 5.49 -7.65 -11.09
N ALA A 44 5.36 -8.98 -11.11
CA ALA A 44 5.25 -9.79 -9.91
C ALA A 44 6.48 -9.70 -8.99
N ASP A 45 7.70 -9.61 -9.55
CA ASP A 45 8.92 -9.52 -8.76
C ASP A 45 9.01 -8.16 -8.05
N THR A 46 8.70 -7.10 -8.79
CA THR A 46 8.67 -5.74 -8.27
C THR A 46 7.57 -5.54 -7.22
N LEU A 47 6.39 -6.12 -7.43
CA LEU A 47 5.30 -6.11 -6.45
C LEU A 47 5.74 -6.80 -5.15
N ARG A 48 6.44 -7.93 -5.25
CA ARG A 48 6.96 -8.64 -4.08
C ARG A 48 7.92 -7.78 -3.27
N VAL A 49 8.84 -7.08 -3.93
CA VAL A 49 9.77 -6.13 -3.27
C VAL A 49 9.02 -5.00 -2.58
N ALA A 50 8.00 -4.43 -3.23
CA ALA A 50 7.17 -3.39 -2.63
C ALA A 50 6.47 -3.90 -1.36
N MET A 51 5.88 -5.10 -1.41
CA MET A 51 5.21 -5.71 -0.27
C MET A 51 6.18 -6.00 0.90
N ASP A 52 7.38 -6.52 0.61
CA ASP A 52 8.41 -6.74 1.64
C ASP A 52 8.81 -5.43 2.34
N ALA A 53 8.82 -4.31 1.62
CA ALA A 53 9.10 -3.00 2.20
C ALA A 53 7.96 -2.50 3.12
N LEU A 54 6.71 -2.80 2.78
CA LEU A 54 5.55 -2.47 3.62
C LEU A 54 5.54 -3.29 4.92
N ASP A 55 5.84 -4.58 4.84
CA ASP A 55 5.95 -5.47 6.01
C ASP A 55 7.04 -4.97 6.98
N ASN A 56 8.18 -4.53 6.44
CA ASN A 56 9.26 -3.96 7.23
C ASN A 56 8.85 -2.67 7.95
N LEU A 57 7.99 -1.83 7.37
CA LEU A 57 7.45 -0.66 8.06
C LEU A 57 6.46 -1.04 9.16
N GLN A 58 5.60 -2.02 8.90
CA GLN A 58 4.66 -2.52 9.90
C GLN A 58 5.43 -3.06 11.12
N ALA A 59 6.50 -3.82 10.90
CA ALA A 59 7.37 -4.36 11.95
C ALA A 59 8.03 -3.26 12.81
N GLN A 60 8.20 -2.05 12.29
CA GLN A 60 8.69 -0.88 13.04
C GLN A 60 7.59 -0.21 13.89
N GLY A 61 6.40 -0.80 13.98
CA GLY A 61 5.28 -0.29 14.76
C GLY A 61 4.44 0.77 14.05
N ARG A 62 4.57 0.89 12.72
CA ARG A 62 3.77 1.82 11.91
C ARG A 62 2.52 1.13 11.39
N LYS A 63 1.41 1.87 11.31
CA LYS A 63 0.20 1.38 10.66
C LYS A 63 0.30 1.67 9.17
N VAL A 64 0.25 0.63 8.35
CA VAL A 64 0.27 0.76 6.89
C VAL A 64 -1.11 0.34 6.37
N GLY A 65 -1.79 1.26 5.67
CA GLY A 65 -3.03 1.00 4.95
C GLY A 65 -2.77 1.06 3.45
N VAL A 66 -3.32 0.11 2.70
CA VAL A 66 -3.11 0.03 1.27
C VAL A 66 -4.45 -0.10 0.55
N ILE A 67 -4.63 0.67 -0.51
CA ILE A 67 -5.78 0.61 -1.41
C ILE A 67 -5.28 0.00 -2.72
N SER A 68 -5.83 -1.15 -3.08
CA SER A 68 -5.42 -1.87 -4.28
C SER A 68 -6.53 -2.78 -4.79
N HIS A 69 -6.55 -2.99 -6.10
CA HIS A 69 -7.38 -4.01 -6.76
C HIS A 69 -6.58 -5.27 -7.12
N VAL A 70 -5.30 -5.33 -6.75
CA VAL A 70 -4.39 -6.44 -7.09
C VAL A 70 -4.64 -7.62 -6.14
N GLN A 71 -4.91 -8.79 -6.73
CA GLN A 71 -5.29 -9.99 -5.97
C GLN A 71 -4.14 -10.48 -5.09
N GLU A 72 -2.91 -10.47 -5.62
CA GLU A 72 -1.71 -10.94 -4.94
C GLU A 72 -1.45 -10.19 -3.61
N MET A 73 -1.85 -8.91 -3.54
CA MET A 73 -1.75 -8.14 -2.31
C MET A 73 -2.81 -8.53 -1.28
N THR A 74 -4.02 -8.85 -1.77
CA THR A 74 -5.13 -9.31 -0.93
C THR A 74 -4.77 -10.62 -0.23
N GLU A 75 -4.03 -11.51 -0.90
CA GLU A 75 -3.60 -12.79 -0.32
C GLU A 75 -2.51 -12.64 0.75
N ARG A 76 -1.66 -11.61 0.67
CA ARG A 76 -0.63 -11.33 1.68
C ARG A 76 -1.15 -10.58 2.91
N ILE A 77 -2.15 -9.71 2.74
CA ILE A 77 -2.67 -8.87 3.84
C ILE A 77 -3.89 -9.55 4.47
N GLY A 78 -3.72 -10.11 5.67
CA GLY A 78 -4.79 -10.86 6.36
C GLY A 78 -5.97 -10.01 6.84
N ILE A 79 -5.75 -8.73 7.15
CA ILE A 79 -6.82 -7.80 7.56
C ILE A 79 -7.27 -6.96 6.36
N GLN A 80 -8.52 -7.11 5.95
CA GLN A 80 -9.03 -6.47 4.74
C GLN A 80 -10.31 -5.70 5.01
N VAL A 81 -10.39 -4.50 4.43
CA VAL A 81 -11.64 -3.76 4.30
C VAL A 81 -12.13 -3.98 2.87
N GLN A 82 -13.04 -4.93 2.70
CA GLN A 82 -13.58 -5.28 1.38
C GLN A 82 -14.74 -4.35 1.02
N VAL A 83 -14.63 -3.69 -0.13
CA VAL A 83 -15.70 -2.86 -0.70
C VAL A 83 -16.39 -3.64 -1.82
N ARG A 84 -17.69 -3.94 -1.66
CA ARG A 84 -18.51 -4.64 -2.65
C ARG A 84 -19.55 -3.69 -3.24
N ARG A 85 -19.54 -3.52 -4.56
CA ARG A 85 -20.59 -2.79 -5.27
C ARG A 85 -21.92 -3.54 -5.15
N GLN A 86 -23.00 -2.80 -4.89
CA GLN A 86 -24.38 -3.29 -4.84
C GLN A 86 -25.21 -2.64 -5.95
N ALA A 87 -26.41 -3.19 -6.19
CA ALA A 87 -27.36 -2.61 -7.12
C ALA A 87 -27.81 -1.21 -6.65
N GLY A 88 -28.27 -0.36 -7.59
CA GLY A 88 -28.76 0.97 -7.27
C GLY A 88 -27.69 1.99 -6.91
N GLY A 89 -26.43 1.77 -7.30
CA GLY A 89 -25.32 2.70 -7.05
C GLY A 89 -24.82 2.69 -5.60
N GLN A 90 -25.19 1.68 -4.81
CA GLN A 90 -24.76 1.52 -3.43
C GLN A 90 -23.50 0.67 -3.34
N SER A 91 -22.79 0.76 -2.21
CA SER A 91 -21.64 -0.10 -1.89
C SER A 91 -21.76 -0.59 -0.45
N ARG A 92 -21.39 -1.85 -0.21
CA ARG A 92 -21.29 -2.45 1.12
C ARG A 92 -19.83 -2.62 1.48
N VAL A 93 -19.50 -2.28 2.72
CA VAL A 93 -18.16 -2.47 3.28
C VAL A 93 -18.21 -3.60 4.31
N GLU A 94 -17.24 -4.50 4.26
CA GLU A 94 -17.10 -5.61 5.20
C GLU A 94 -15.64 -5.73 5.64
N VAL A 95 -15.41 -5.91 6.93
CA VAL A 95 -14.06 -6.16 7.47
C VAL A 95 -13.86 -7.66 7.55
N LYS A 96 -12.91 -8.18 6.76
CA LYS A 96 -12.48 -9.57 6.80
C LYS A 96 -11.18 -9.65 7.59
N ASN A 97 -11.11 -10.59 8.50
CA ASN A 97 -9.92 -10.88 9.28
C ASN A 97 -9.71 -12.39 9.14
N ASP A 98 -8.82 -12.78 8.22
CA ASP A 98 -8.47 -14.19 7.98
C ASP A 98 -7.48 -14.71 9.03
#